data_AF-A0A9D8A065-F1
#
_entry.id   AF-A0A9D8A065-F1
#
_cell.length_a   1.000
_cell.length_b   1.000
_cell.length_c   1.000
_cell.angle_alpha   90.00
_cell.angle_beta   90.00
_cell.angle_gamma   90.00
#
_symmetry.space_group_name_H-M   'P 1'
#
loop_
_entity.id
_entity.type
_entity.pdbx_description
1 polymer ?
#
loop_
_entity_poly.entity_id
_entity_poly.type
_entity_poly.pdbx_seq_one_letter_code
_entity_poly.pdbx_strand_id
1 'polypeptide(L)'
;MINALTALDGRYARLTKEFADIFSEYGLIKHRVFVEIEWLKFILIDLKLESFEDLNTEMLDNIAQTFDQEDARKVKEIEKQTNHDVKAVEYFIKNKLDLLGLSHMKEWVHFACTSDDINNTSYALMLKKGKEIVVALLRQLIFDLEQKAIQYKSIPMMSRTHGQPASPTTVGKEFINFAWRLLQEADIIEQTKVQAKINGATGNYNAHYFVYPEINWIKASQRFITSHLNLAPIFFTTQVNPNHSIAFVLHAMIRAGATIIDLDRDMWGYISLGYFTQRVKEGETGSSTMPHKVNPIDFENSEGNMGIAISMMEHLCVKLQKSRFQRDLTDSTVLRSLGSVFGFFAIGVKNALKGLSKIDLNNKAIQKDLDNNQELLAEPFQTAMRIFGEENPYERLKELTRGQKITKKDLVKFVDSLEKVPLDFKERMKSLTPETYVGLAQELVDLYFKQKKG
;
A
#
# COMPACT_ATOMS: atom_id res chain seq x y z
N MET A 1 -23.77 -3.19 -6.40
CA MET A 1 -25.08 -3.90 -6.55
C MET A 1 -25.39 -4.68 -5.27
N ILE A 2 -26.65 -4.77 -4.82
CA ILE A 2 -26.97 -5.45 -3.53
C ILE A 2 -26.83 -6.97 -3.58
N ASN A 3 -26.91 -7.55 -4.78
CA ASN A 3 -26.77 -8.99 -5.06
C ASN A 3 -25.34 -9.39 -5.50
N ALA A 4 -24.35 -8.51 -5.35
CA ALA A 4 -22.96 -8.84 -5.64
C ALA A 4 -22.42 -9.85 -4.61
N LEU A 5 -21.73 -10.90 -5.08
CA LEU A 5 -21.16 -11.94 -4.20
C LEU A 5 -20.01 -11.40 -3.35
N THR A 6 -19.17 -10.54 -3.92
CA THR A 6 -18.06 -9.89 -3.21
C THR A 6 -18.47 -8.51 -2.69
N ALA A 7 -17.99 -8.18 -1.48
CA ALA A 7 -18.20 -6.87 -0.88
C ALA A 7 -17.56 -5.73 -1.70
N LEU A 8 -16.52 -6.03 -2.50
CA LEU A 8 -15.84 -5.08 -3.37
C LEU A 8 -16.79 -4.44 -4.39
N ASP A 9 -17.65 -5.24 -5.01
CA ASP A 9 -18.60 -4.80 -6.05
C ASP A 9 -20.02 -4.52 -5.50
N GLY A 10 -20.22 -4.84 -4.22
CA GLY A 10 -21.43 -4.59 -3.47
C GLY A 10 -21.29 -3.40 -2.52
N ARG A 11 -21.16 -3.71 -1.23
CA ARG A 11 -21.10 -2.73 -0.13
C ARG A 11 -20.04 -1.64 -0.32
N TYR A 12 -18.88 -2.00 -0.87
CA TYR A 12 -17.72 -1.12 -1.00
C TYR A 12 -17.49 -0.61 -2.42
N ALA A 13 -18.42 -0.82 -3.36
CA ALA A 13 -18.26 -0.41 -4.76
C ALA A 13 -17.87 1.07 -4.93
N ARG A 14 -18.40 1.95 -4.06
CA ARG A 14 -18.07 3.38 -4.08
C ARG A 14 -16.59 3.67 -3.76
N LEU A 15 -15.93 2.79 -3.01
CA LEU A 15 -14.53 2.92 -2.59
C LEU A 15 -13.57 2.27 -3.60
N THR A 16 -14.07 1.39 -4.47
CA THR A 16 -13.26 0.56 -5.38
C THR A 16 -13.51 0.88 -6.86
N LYS A 17 -14.44 1.78 -7.18
CA LYS A 17 -14.84 2.10 -8.57
C LYS A 17 -13.67 2.41 -9.51
N GLU A 18 -12.63 3.06 -9.03
CA GLU A 18 -11.43 3.43 -9.81
C GLU A 18 -10.62 2.23 -10.30
N PHE A 19 -10.78 1.07 -9.65
CA PHE A 19 -10.13 -0.18 -10.06
C PHE A 19 -10.93 -0.95 -11.11
N ALA A 20 -12.20 -0.62 -11.35
CA ALA A 20 -13.02 -1.34 -12.32
C ALA A 20 -12.48 -1.17 -13.74
N ASP A 21 -12.05 0.03 -14.13
CA ASP A 21 -11.46 0.29 -15.46
C ASP A 21 -10.04 -0.25 -15.62
N ILE A 22 -9.46 -0.80 -14.54
CA ILE A 22 -8.09 -1.33 -14.51
C ILE A 22 -8.13 -2.85 -14.46
N PHE A 23 -8.71 -3.42 -13.40
CA PHE A 23 -8.56 -4.83 -13.05
C PHE A 23 -9.77 -5.71 -13.36
N SER A 24 -10.90 -5.14 -13.79
CA SER A 24 -12.05 -5.95 -14.21
C SER A 24 -11.75 -6.68 -15.53
N GLU A 25 -12.64 -7.59 -15.93
CA GLU A 25 -12.60 -8.21 -17.26
C GLU A 25 -12.60 -7.15 -18.38
N TYR A 26 -13.41 -6.10 -18.24
CA TYR A 26 -13.41 -4.96 -19.16
C TYR A 26 -12.05 -4.26 -19.18
N GLY A 27 -11.47 -3.99 -18.00
CA GLY A 27 -10.14 -3.41 -17.88
C GLY A 27 -9.06 -4.26 -18.57
N LEU A 28 -9.09 -5.58 -18.37
CA LEU A 28 -8.15 -6.50 -19.02
C LEU A 28 -8.30 -6.49 -20.55
N ILE A 29 -9.53 -6.60 -21.07
CA ILE A 29 -9.78 -6.55 -22.52
C ILE A 29 -9.31 -5.21 -23.10
N LYS A 30 -9.62 -4.09 -22.44
CA LYS A 30 -9.20 -2.75 -22.86
C LYS A 30 -7.68 -2.64 -22.98
N HIS A 31 -6.94 -3.16 -22.00
CA HIS A 31 -5.47 -3.14 -22.05
C HIS A 31 -4.90 -4.11 -23.11
N ARG A 32 -5.57 -5.24 -23.38
CA ARG A 32 -5.17 -6.16 -24.46
C ARG A 32 -5.35 -5.51 -25.83
N VAL A 33 -6.47 -4.84 -26.06
CA VAL A 33 -6.71 -4.08 -27.29
C VAL A 33 -5.65 -2.99 -27.47
N PHE A 34 -5.36 -2.22 -26.41
CA PHE A 34 -4.31 -1.21 -26.44
C PHE A 34 -2.94 -1.78 -26.84
N VAL A 35 -2.52 -2.89 -26.23
CA VAL A 35 -1.22 -3.52 -26.52
C VAL A 35 -1.14 -4.02 -27.97
N GLU A 36 -2.19 -4.68 -28.46
CA GLU A 36 -2.24 -5.17 -29.85
C GLU A 36 -2.14 -4.04 -30.87
N ILE A 37 -2.85 -2.93 -30.62
CA ILE A 37 -2.77 -1.74 -31.47
C ILE A 37 -1.37 -1.12 -31.43
N GLU A 38 -0.78 -0.98 -30.24
CA GLU A 38 0.59 -0.47 -30.12
C GLU A 38 1.62 -1.40 -30.78
N TRP A 39 1.43 -2.72 -30.71
CA TRP A 39 2.31 -3.68 -31.37
C TRP A 39 2.20 -3.61 -32.89
N LEU A 40 0.97 -3.49 -33.42
CA LEU A 40 0.73 -3.29 -34.85
C LEU A 40 1.41 -2.01 -35.34
N LYS A 41 1.23 -0.89 -34.60
CA LYS A 41 1.91 0.38 -34.88
C LYS A 41 3.42 0.22 -34.88
N PHE A 42 3.97 -0.46 -33.87
CA PHE A 42 5.41 -0.67 -33.76
C PHE A 42 5.96 -1.48 -34.96
N ILE A 43 5.26 -2.52 -35.40
CA ILE A 43 5.69 -3.31 -36.56
C ILE A 43 5.63 -2.50 -37.85
N LEU A 44 4.53 -1.79 -38.10
CA LEU A 44 4.31 -1.12 -39.38
C LEU A 44 5.07 0.20 -39.51
N ILE A 45 5.19 0.97 -38.43
CA ILE A 45 5.75 2.33 -38.47
C ILE A 45 7.23 2.32 -38.09
N ASP A 46 7.53 1.64 -36.98
CA ASP A 46 8.83 1.69 -36.32
C ASP A 46 9.82 0.68 -36.91
N LEU A 47 9.32 -0.51 -37.28
CA LEU A 47 10.12 -1.54 -37.97
C LEU A 47 9.94 -1.52 -39.48
N LYS A 48 8.85 -0.93 -40.00
CA LYS A 48 8.55 -0.81 -41.43
C LYS A 48 8.57 -2.16 -42.15
N LEU A 49 8.02 -3.19 -41.52
CA LEU A 49 7.99 -4.56 -42.10
C LEU A 49 7.10 -4.64 -43.33
N GLU A 50 6.15 -3.71 -43.44
CA GLU A 50 5.27 -3.54 -44.60
C GLU A 50 4.93 -2.06 -44.73
N SER A 51 4.71 -1.61 -45.97
CA SER A 51 4.31 -0.23 -46.26
C SER A 51 2.91 -0.18 -46.83
N PHE A 52 2.04 0.61 -46.21
CA PHE A 52 0.67 0.83 -46.68
C PHE A 52 0.47 2.31 -46.97
N GLU A 53 0.00 2.65 -48.18
CA GLU A 53 -0.26 4.03 -48.59
C GLU A 53 -1.32 4.72 -47.70
N ASP A 54 -2.28 3.94 -47.18
CA ASP A 54 -3.38 4.41 -46.35
C ASP A 54 -3.12 4.33 -44.82
N LEU A 55 -1.86 4.19 -44.39
CA LEU A 55 -1.54 4.06 -42.96
C LEU A 55 -1.82 5.34 -42.17
N ASN A 56 -3.04 5.46 -41.66
CA ASN A 56 -3.44 6.52 -40.74
C ASN A 56 -3.33 6.04 -39.29
N THR A 57 -2.30 6.52 -38.58
CA THR A 57 -2.04 6.17 -37.18
C THR A 57 -3.18 6.59 -36.24
N GLU A 58 -3.88 7.68 -36.57
CA GLU A 58 -5.01 8.18 -35.80
C GLU A 58 -6.20 7.21 -35.84
N MET A 59 -6.42 6.53 -36.98
CA MET A 59 -7.47 5.51 -37.09
C MET A 59 -7.17 4.30 -36.21
N LEU A 60 -5.90 3.88 -36.11
CA LEU A 60 -5.46 2.81 -35.21
C LEU A 60 -5.59 3.22 -33.75
N ASP A 61 -5.15 4.43 -33.40
CA ASP A 61 -5.25 4.99 -32.05
C ASP A 61 -6.70 5.06 -31.57
N ASN A 62 -7.62 5.46 -32.45
CA ASN A 62 -9.05 5.53 -32.14
C ASN A 62 -9.63 4.18 -31.70
N ILE A 63 -9.18 3.04 -32.25
CA ILE A 63 -9.65 1.72 -31.83
C ILE A 63 -9.41 1.49 -30.33
N ALA A 64 -8.25 1.90 -29.81
CA ALA A 64 -7.91 1.75 -28.39
C ALA A 64 -8.48 2.88 -27.52
N GLN A 65 -8.47 4.12 -28.02
CA GLN A 65 -8.88 5.30 -27.25
C GLN A 65 -10.40 5.36 -27.02
N THR A 66 -11.20 4.96 -28.01
CA THR A 66 -12.67 4.97 -27.90
C THR A 66 -13.24 3.62 -27.46
N PHE A 67 -12.39 2.69 -27.01
CA PHE A 67 -12.83 1.37 -26.55
C PHE A 67 -13.76 1.49 -25.33
N ASP A 68 -14.94 0.89 -25.43
CA ASP A 68 -16.02 1.00 -24.44
C ASP A 68 -16.58 -0.37 -24.02
N GLN A 69 -17.62 -0.35 -23.16
CA GLN A 69 -18.24 -1.58 -22.66
C GLN A 69 -18.94 -2.40 -23.75
N GLU A 70 -19.45 -1.75 -24.80
CA GLU A 70 -20.12 -2.44 -25.89
C GLU A 70 -19.12 -3.19 -26.76
N ASP A 71 -17.98 -2.57 -27.02
CA ASP A 71 -16.86 -3.23 -27.67
C ASP A 71 -16.33 -4.41 -26.84
N ALA A 72 -16.26 -4.28 -25.51
CA ALA A 72 -15.93 -5.43 -24.65
C ALA A 72 -16.97 -6.55 -24.71
N ARG A 73 -18.27 -6.25 -24.81
CA ARG A 73 -19.31 -7.27 -25.04
C ARG A 73 -19.09 -8.00 -26.35
N LYS A 74 -18.77 -7.28 -27.44
CA LYS A 74 -18.43 -7.90 -28.73
C LYS A 74 -17.26 -8.86 -28.62
N VAL A 75 -16.21 -8.51 -27.88
CA VAL A 75 -15.09 -9.43 -27.59
C VAL A 75 -15.58 -10.69 -26.89
N LYS A 76 -16.44 -10.57 -25.86
CA LYS A 76 -17.01 -11.75 -25.18
C LYS A 76 -17.91 -12.60 -26.08
N GLU A 77 -18.64 -12.00 -27.02
CA GLU A 77 -19.43 -12.77 -28.00
C GLU A 77 -18.53 -13.58 -28.95
N ILE A 78 -17.41 -13.01 -29.40
CA ILE A 78 -16.41 -13.74 -30.19
C ILE A 78 -15.74 -14.84 -29.34
N GLU A 79 -15.49 -14.58 -28.06
CA GLU A 79 -14.90 -15.56 -27.14
C GLU A 79 -15.76 -16.82 -26.99
N LYS A 80 -17.10 -16.70 -27.01
CA LYS A 80 -18.01 -17.86 -26.97
C LYS A 80 -17.77 -18.84 -28.12
N GLN A 81 -17.30 -18.35 -29.27
CA GLN A 81 -16.98 -19.19 -30.44
C GLN A 81 -15.57 -19.76 -30.38
N THR A 82 -14.61 -18.96 -29.91
CA THR A 82 -13.18 -19.33 -29.91
C THR A 82 -12.73 -20.10 -28.68
N ASN A 83 -13.47 -19.99 -27.58
CA ASN A 83 -13.08 -20.45 -26.23
C ASN A 83 -11.67 -19.98 -25.81
N HIS A 84 -11.26 -18.81 -26.32
CA HIS A 84 -9.93 -18.23 -26.10
C HIS A 84 -9.98 -16.70 -26.12
N ASP A 85 -9.76 -16.09 -24.97
CA ASP A 85 -9.96 -14.64 -24.76
C ASP A 85 -9.05 -13.73 -25.60
N VAL A 86 -7.73 -14.00 -25.68
CA VAL A 86 -6.82 -13.20 -26.51
C VAL A 86 -7.11 -13.35 -28.00
N LYS A 87 -7.48 -14.56 -28.45
CA LYS A 87 -7.87 -14.78 -29.85
C LYS A 87 -9.14 -14.00 -30.21
N ALA A 88 -10.06 -13.85 -29.26
CA ALA A 88 -11.24 -13.01 -29.43
C ALA A 88 -10.89 -11.52 -29.58
N VAL A 89 -9.87 -11.03 -28.86
CA VAL A 89 -9.33 -9.67 -29.04
C VAL A 89 -8.72 -9.50 -30.44
N GLU A 90 -7.93 -10.46 -30.92
CA GLU A 90 -7.37 -10.43 -32.27
C GLU A 90 -8.49 -10.30 -33.33
N TYR A 91 -9.51 -11.15 -33.26
CA TYR A 91 -10.65 -11.10 -34.18
C TYR A 91 -11.44 -9.79 -34.08
N PHE A 92 -11.63 -9.26 -32.87
CA PHE A 92 -12.28 -7.96 -32.68
C PHE A 92 -11.52 -6.85 -33.41
N ILE A 93 -10.19 -6.80 -33.28
CA ILE A 93 -9.36 -5.80 -33.95
C ILE A 93 -9.41 -5.99 -35.47
N LYS A 94 -9.28 -7.24 -35.96
CA LYS A 94 -9.42 -7.55 -37.39
C LYS A 94 -10.75 -7.04 -37.97
N ASN A 95 -11.86 -7.28 -37.26
CA ASN A 95 -13.18 -6.79 -37.67
C ASN A 95 -13.26 -5.25 -37.66
N LYS A 96 -12.63 -4.58 -36.68
CA LYS A 96 -12.56 -3.11 -36.65
C LYS A 96 -11.74 -2.57 -37.82
N LEU A 97 -10.63 -3.20 -38.17
CA LEU A 97 -9.83 -2.82 -39.35
C LEU A 97 -10.63 -2.97 -40.64
N ASP A 98 -11.39 -4.06 -40.80
CA ASP A 98 -12.26 -4.25 -41.96
C ASP A 98 -13.31 -3.12 -42.09
N LEU A 99 -13.96 -2.74 -40.99
CA LEU A 99 -14.93 -1.64 -40.97
C LEU A 99 -14.32 -0.27 -41.28
N LEU A 100 -13.03 -0.10 -41.03
CA LEU A 100 -12.28 1.12 -41.30
C LEU A 100 -11.64 1.14 -42.70
N GLY A 101 -11.86 0.10 -43.53
CA GLY A 101 -11.23 -0.02 -44.85
C GLY A 101 -9.77 -0.46 -44.82
N LEU A 102 -9.26 -0.91 -43.67
CA LEU A 102 -7.87 -1.30 -43.43
C LEU A 102 -7.67 -2.84 -43.46
N SER A 103 -8.51 -3.56 -44.21
CA SER A 103 -8.50 -5.03 -44.29
C SER A 103 -7.15 -5.63 -44.65
N HIS A 104 -6.34 -4.91 -45.43
CA HIS A 104 -5.00 -5.35 -45.84
C HIS A 104 -4.01 -5.46 -44.66
N MET A 105 -4.28 -4.78 -43.54
CA MET A 105 -3.44 -4.83 -42.33
C MET A 105 -3.82 -5.98 -41.38
N LYS A 106 -4.97 -6.64 -41.58
CA LYS A 106 -5.58 -7.49 -40.55
C LYS A 106 -4.68 -8.66 -40.11
N GLU A 107 -3.92 -9.26 -41.02
CA GLU A 107 -3.05 -10.40 -40.71
C GLU A 107 -1.74 -10.01 -40.01
N TRP A 108 -1.49 -8.70 -39.86
CA TRP A 108 -0.39 -8.17 -39.05
C TRP A 108 -0.77 -8.01 -37.57
N VAL A 109 -2.06 -8.04 -37.24
CA VAL A 109 -2.54 -8.09 -35.85
C VAL A 109 -2.02 -9.38 -35.21
N HIS A 110 -1.47 -9.29 -33.99
CA HIS A 110 -0.85 -10.42 -33.29
C HIS A 110 0.37 -11.03 -33.99
N PHE A 111 1.00 -10.35 -34.96
CA PHE A 111 2.14 -10.88 -35.70
C PHE A 111 3.27 -11.35 -34.76
N ALA A 112 3.66 -12.62 -34.94
CA ALA A 112 4.69 -13.36 -34.20
C ALA A 112 4.50 -13.45 -32.66
N CYS A 113 3.42 -12.88 -32.12
CA CYS A 113 3.11 -12.93 -30.69
C CYS A 113 2.65 -14.31 -30.22
N THR A 114 2.81 -14.55 -28.92
CA THR A 114 1.98 -15.49 -28.18
C THR A 114 0.96 -14.73 -27.34
N SER A 115 -0.14 -15.37 -26.94
CA SER A 115 -1.16 -14.73 -26.08
C SER A 115 -0.60 -14.14 -24.80
N ASP A 116 0.49 -14.72 -24.28
CA ASP A 116 1.13 -14.18 -23.08
C ASP A 116 1.88 -12.86 -23.31
N ASP A 117 2.41 -12.61 -24.51
CA ASP A 117 3.03 -11.32 -24.84
C ASP A 117 2.02 -10.17 -24.62
N ILE A 118 0.76 -10.41 -25.01
CA ILE A 118 -0.35 -9.48 -24.77
C ILE A 118 -0.79 -9.49 -23.30
N ASN A 119 -1.01 -10.67 -22.70
CA ASN A 119 -1.48 -10.74 -21.31
C ASN A 119 -0.52 -10.10 -20.32
N ASN A 120 0.76 -10.43 -20.37
CA ASN A 120 1.71 -9.98 -19.36
C ASN A 120 1.93 -8.46 -19.44
N THR A 121 1.98 -7.89 -20.65
CA THR A 121 2.08 -6.45 -20.87
C THR A 121 0.80 -5.73 -20.41
N SER A 122 -0.40 -6.30 -20.68
CA SER A 122 -1.65 -5.77 -20.12
C SER A 122 -1.64 -5.76 -18.60
N TYR A 123 -1.28 -6.87 -17.95
CA TYR A 123 -1.18 -6.94 -16.49
C TYR A 123 -0.10 -6.00 -15.92
N ALA A 124 1.01 -5.79 -16.64
CA ALA A 124 2.03 -4.82 -16.27
C ALA A 124 1.48 -3.38 -16.30
N LEU A 125 0.73 -3.00 -17.34
CA LEU A 125 0.05 -1.70 -17.40
C LEU A 125 -0.99 -1.54 -16.28
N MET A 126 -1.76 -2.61 -16.00
CA MET A 126 -2.75 -2.62 -14.91
C MET A 126 -2.06 -2.48 -13.54
N LEU A 127 -0.97 -3.19 -13.30
CA LEU A 127 -0.17 -3.08 -12.07
C LEU A 127 0.40 -1.66 -11.91
N LYS A 128 0.92 -1.07 -13.00
CA LYS A 128 1.46 0.30 -12.99
C LYS A 128 0.40 1.30 -12.52
N LYS A 129 -0.80 1.26 -13.10
CA LYS A 129 -1.91 2.14 -12.67
C LYS A 129 -2.38 1.83 -11.23
N GLY A 130 -2.52 0.56 -10.88
CA GLY A 130 -2.94 0.15 -9.55
C GLY A 130 -1.97 0.60 -8.46
N LYS A 131 -0.66 0.48 -8.70
CA LYS A 131 0.35 0.92 -7.74
C LYS A 131 0.38 2.44 -7.57
N GLU A 132 0.15 3.22 -8.63
CA GLU A 132 0.08 4.68 -8.56
C GLU A 132 -1.07 5.13 -7.63
N ILE A 133 -2.24 4.49 -7.73
CA ILE A 133 -3.38 4.74 -6.84
C ILE A 133 -3.02 4.38 -5.38
N VAL A 134 -2.42 3.22 -5.16
CA VAL A 134 -2.01 2.77 -3.81
C VAL A 134 -0.98 3.72 -3.20
N VAL A 135 0.04 4.13 -3.96
CA VAL A 135 1.04 5.11 -3.51
C VAL A 135 0.37 6.43 -3.14
N ALA A 136 -0.54 6.95 -3.97
CA ALA A 136 -1.26 8.18 -3.66
C ALA A 136 -2.06 8.07 -2.34
N LEU A 137 -2.75 6.95 -2.12
CA LEU A 137 -3.48 6.71 -0.86
C LEU A 137 -2.55 6.61 0.34
N LEU A 138 -1.43 5.90 0.22
CA LEU A 138 -0.44 5.80 1.28
C LEU A 138 0.20 7.15 1.59
N ARG A 139 0.54 7.94 0.56
CA ARG A 139 1.10 9.30 0.72
C ARG A 139 0.11 10.21 1.45
N GLN A 140 -1.19 10.12 1.17
CA GLN A 140 -2.20 10.85 1.92
C GLN A 140 -2.25 10.42 3.39
N LEU A 141 -2.21 9.10 3.66
CA LEU A 141 -2.19 8.59 5.04
C LEU A 141 -0.95 9.05 5.80
N ILE A 142 0.23 8.95 5.17
CA ILE A 142 1.50 9.45 5.72
C ILE A 142 1.39 10.94 6.02
N PHE A 143 0.86 11.74 5.09
CA PHE A 143 0.67 13.18 5.30
C PHE A 143 -0.24 13.46 6.50
N ASP A 144 -1.37 12.79 6.63
CA ASP A 144 -2.29 12.98 7.75
C ASP A 144 -1.63 12.61 9.08
N LEU A 145 -0.88 11.50 9.13
CA LEU A 145 -0.09 11.10 10.30
C LEU A 145 0.98 12.14 10.64
N GLU A 146 1.68 12.68 9.65
CA GLU A 146 2.66 13.76 9.82
C GLU A 146 2.01 15.03 10.38
N GLN A 147 0.84 15.41 9.89
CA GLN A 147 0.11 16.57 10.43
C GLN A 147 -0.28 16.35 11.89
N LYS A 148 -0.72 15.14 12.27
CA LYS A 148 -0.97 14.79 13.68
C LYS A 148 0.30 14.80 14.51
N ALA A 149 1.40 14.31 13.94
CA ALA A 149 2.71 14.32 14.60
C ALA A 149 3.18 15.75 14.91
N ILE A 150 3.03 16.69 13.97
CA ILE A 150 3.33 18.11 14.19
C ILE A 150 2.37 18.71 15.21
N GLN A 151 1.06 18.49 15.04
CA GLN A 151 0.01 19.05 15.90
C GLN A 151 0.19 18.64 17.36
N TYR A 152 0.60 17.39 17.61
CA TYR A 152 0.71 16.82 18.95
C TYR A 152 2.15 16.57 19.39
N LYS A 153 3.11 17.22 18.73
CA LYS A 153 4.55 17.03 18.92
C LYS A 153 4.97 17.07 20.40
N SER A 154 4.48 18.08 21.12
CA SER A 154 4.85 18.35 22.51
C SER A 154 3.87 17.81 23.54
N ILE A 155 2.84 17.04 23.13
CA ILE A 155 1.86 16.52 24.08
C ILE A 155 2.42 15.26 24.74
N PRO A 156 2.74 15.28 26.04
CA PRO A 156 3.28 14.13 26.75
C PRO A 156 2.21 13.04 26.89
N MET A 157 2.63 11.78 26.84
CA MET A 157 1.76 10.63 26.98
C MET A 157 2.48 9.51 27.72
N MET A 158 1.78 8.84 28.63
CA MET A 158 2.31 7.64 29.26
C MET A 158 2.39 6.52 28.24
N SER A 159 3.60 6.00 28.01
CA SER A 159 3.81 4.82 27.17
C SER A 159 3.24 3.58 27.85
N ARG A 160 3.00 2.53 27.05
CA ARG A 160 2.60 1.23 27.56
C ARG A 160 3.45 0.13 26.96
N THR A 161 4.14 -0.62 27.82
CA THR A 161 4.90 -1.82 27.42
C THR A 161 4.30 -3.02 28.12
N HIS A 162 4.00 -4.09 27.38
CA HIS A 162 3.20 -5.22 27.90
C HIS A 162 1.83 -4.79 28.48
N GLY A 163 1.27 -3.70 27.94
CA GLY A 163 0.03 -3.09 28.44
C GLY A 163 0.15 -2.36 29.79
N GLN A 164 1.35 -2.28 30.38
CA GLN A 164 1.59 -1.65 31.68
C GLN A 164 2.16 -0.23 31.53
N PRO A 165 1.91 0.68 32.49
CA PRO A 165 2.57 1.99 32.57
C PRO A 165 4.08 1.91 32.35
N ALA A 166 4.61 2.74 31.44
CA ALA A 166 6.01 2.79 31.09
C ALA A 166 6.48 4.23 30.82
N SER A 167 7.80 4.41 30.70
CA SER A 167 8.45 5.72 30.54
C SER A 167 7.77 6.58 29.47
N PRO A 168 7.39 7.83 29.79
CA PRO A 168 6.58 8.67 28.90
C PRO A 168 7.20 8.92 27.51
N THR A 169 6.33 9.14 26.54
CA THR A 169 6.60 9.57 25.16
C THR A 169 5.82 10.86 24.87
N THR A 170 5.74 11.29 23.61
CA THR A 170 4.73 12.26 23.17
C THR A 170 3.78 11.66 22.14
N VAL A 171 2.54 12.14 22.11
CA VAL A 171 1.53 11.71 21.14
C VAL A 171 2.05 11.89 19.71
N GLY A 172 2.70 13.03 19.42
CA GLY A 172 3.24 13.28 18.09
C GLY A 172 4.38 12.32 17.72
N LYS A 173 5.18 11.89 18.69
CA LYS A 173 6.24 10.90 18.48
C LYS A 173 5.69 9.51 18.15
N GLU A 174 4.54 9.12 18.68
CA GLU A 174 3.92 7.84 18.30
C GLU A 174 3.35 7.88 16.88
N PHE A 175 2.77 9.01 16.43
CA PHE A 175 2.34 9.16 15.04
C PHE A 175 3.49 9.10 14.04
N ILE A 176 4.65 9.70 14.35
CA ILE A 176 5.78 9.71 13.42
C ILE A 176 6.40 8.32 13.21
N ASN A 177 6.27 7.42 14.19
CA ASN A 177 6.71 6.02 14.04
C ASN A 177 5.98 5.32 12.89
N PHE A 178 4.65 5.50 12.82
CA PHE A 178 3.83 4.93 11.75
C PHE A 178 4.09 5.62 10.41
N ALA A 179 4.18 6.96 10.40
CA ALA A 179 4.47 7.72 9.19
C ALA A 179 5.81 7.28 8.56
N TRP A 180 6.85 7.08 9.37
CA TRP A 180 8.15 6.62 8.90
C TRP A 180 8.10 5.21 8.31
N ARG A 181 7.47 4.25 9.00
CA ARG A 181 7.33 2.86 8.51
C ARG A 181 6.58 2.80 7.18
N LEU A 182 5.47 3.54 7.06
CA LEU A 182 4.68 3.59 5.82
C LEU A 182 5.42 4.28 4.68
N LEU A 183 6.20 5.31 4.99
CA LEU A 183 7.04 6.01 4.01
C LEU A 183 8.03 5.05 3.33
N GLN A 184 8.68 4.17 4.09
CA GLN A 184 9.62 3.19 3.53
C GLN A 184 8.94 2.30 2.48
N GLU A 185 7.75 1.80 2.78
CA GLU A 185 7.02 0.90 1.89
C GLU A 185 6.43 1.63 0.68
N ALA A 186 5.93 2.85 0.87
CA ALA A 186 5.46 3.69 -0.23
C ALA A 186 6.57 3.97 -1.24
N ASP A 187 7.78 4.29 -0.77
CA ASP A 187 8.95 4.55 -1.62
C ASP A 187 9.36 3.29 -2.41
N ILE A 188 9.34 2.10 -1.77
CA ILE A 188 9.62 0.82 -2.44
C ILE A 188 8.59 0.56 -3.56
N ILE A 189 7.29 0.73 -3.27
CA ILE A 189 6.23 0.52 -4.27
C ILE A 189 6.42 1.49 -5.44
N GLU A 190 6.67 2.76 -5.16
CA GLU A 190 6.84 3.81 -6.16
C GLU A 190 8.07 3.56 -7.06
N GLN A 191 9.20 3.19 -6.47
CA GLN A 191 10.45 2.97 -7.20
C GLN A 191 10.49 1.64 -7.95
N THR A 192 9.66 0.66 -7.58
CA THR A 192 9.62 -0.65 -8.25
C THR A 192 9.23 -0.49 -9.72
N LYS A 193 10.17 -0.79 -10.62
CA LYS A 193 9.93 -0.78 -12.06
C LYS A 193 9.05 -1.96 -12.44
N VAL A 194 7.92 -1.68 -13.10
CA VAL A 194 7.00 -2.73 -13.56
C VAL A 194 7.55 -3.36 -14.84
N GLN A 195 7.71 -4.69 -14.81
CA GLN A 195 8.40 -5.43 -15.87
C GLN A 195 7.43 -6.11 -16.84
N ALA A 196 7.78 -6.15 -18.12
CA ALA A 196 7.04 -6.86 -19.15
C ALA A 196 7.97 -7.48 -20.21
N LYS A 197 7.44 -8.43 -20.98
CA LYS A 197 8.14 -9.14 -22.06
C LYS A 197 7.31 -9.19 -23.34
N ILE A 198 7.99 -9.22 -24.48
CA ILE A 198 7.45 -9.62 -25.78
C ILE A 198 8.53 -10.42 -26.51
N ASN A 199 8.37 -11.75 -26.55
CA ASN A 199 9.40 -12.64 -27.08
C ASN A 199 8.85 -14.00 -27.58
N GLY A 200 7.54 -14.06 -27.83
CA GLY A 200 6.89 -15.17 -28.52
C GLY A 200 6.71 -16.42 -27.65
N ALA A 201 6.42 -17.53 -28.34
CA ALA A 201 5.84 -18.74 -27.74
C ALA A 201 6.62 -19.32 -26.55
N THR A 202 7.95 -19.28 -26.54
CA THR A 202 8.76 -19.91 -25.47
C THR A 202 9.86 -19.01 -24.92
N GLY A 203 9.83 -17.71 -25.25
CA GLY A 203 10.82 -16.74 -24.76
C GLY A 203 12.00 -16.47 -25.71
N ASN A 204 12.04 -17.09 -26.88
CA ASN A 204 13.24 -17.13 -27.74
C ASN A 204 13.07 -16.45 -29.11
N TYR A 205 11.99 -15.70 -29.33
CA TYR A 205 11.74 -14.98 -30.59
C TYR A 205 11.68 -15.89 -31.84
N ASN A 206 11.39 -17.19 -31.72
CA ASN A 206 11.53 -18.15 -32.83
C ASN A 206 10.78 -17.72 -34.11
N ALA A 207 9.50 -17.37 -33.99
CA ALA A 207 8.69 -16.93 -35.14
C ALA A 207 9.20 -15.62 -35.73
N HIS A 208 9.56 -14.67 -34.87
CA HIS A 208 10.10 -13.37 -35.26
C HIS A 208 11.40 -13.53 -36.07
N TYR A 209 12.37 -14.28 -35.54
CA TYR A 209 13.68 -14.48 -36.15
C TYR A 209 13.62 -15.34 -37.42
N PHE A 210 12.70 -16.31 -37.49
CA PHE A 210 12.53 -17.12 -38.70
C PHE A 210 12.05 -16.27 -39.89
N VAL A 211 11.09 -15.38 -39.67
CA VAL A 211 10.52 -14.55 -40.73
C VAL A 211 11.44 -13.38 -41.09
N TYR A 212 12.06 -12.73 -40.09
CA TYR A 212 12.92 -11.56 -40.28
C TYR A 212 14.23 -11.71 -39.47
N PRO A 213 15.21 -12.49 -39.94
CA PRO A 213 16.47 -12.76 -39.22
C PRO A 213 17.41 -11.54 -39.14
N GLU A 214 17.24 -10.56 -40.02
CA GLU A 214 18.02 -9.32 -40.07
C GLU A 214 17.66 -8.34 -38.95
N ILE A 215 16.50 -8.50 -38.32
CA ILE A 215 16.04 -7.64 -37.24
C ILE A 215 16.64 -8.10 -35.91
N ASN A 216 17.24 -7.15 -35.18
CA ASN A 216 17.61 -7.38 -33.79
C ASN A 216 16.36 -7.35 -32.89
N TRP A 217 15.68 -8.50 -32.78
CA TRP A 217 14.43 -8.65 -32.04
C TRP A 217 14.56 -8.37 -30.54
N ILE A 218 15.74 -8.57 -29.94
CA ILE A 218 15.99 -8.19 -28.54
C ILE A 218 15.90 -6.66 -28.40
N LYS A 219 16.61 -5.90 -29.25
CA LYS A 219 16.54 -4.43 -29.24
C LYS A 219 15.16 -3.91 -29.66
N ALA A 220 14.49 -4.57 -30.60
CA ALA A 220 13.14 -4.21 -31.01
C ALA A 220 12.15 -4.38 -29.86
N SER A 221 12.14 -5.54 -29.20
CA SER A 221 11.26 -5.78 -28.04
C SER A 221 11.54 -4.83 -26.88
N GLN A 222 12.82 -4.52 -26.62
CA GLN A 222 13.19 -3.49 -25.65
C GLN A 222 12.57 -2.14 -26.00
N ARG A 223 12.74 -1.66 -27.24
CA ARG A 223 12.18 -0.39 -27.71
C ARG A 223 10.66 -0.36 -27.57
N PHE A 224 9.97 -1.42 -27.99
CA PHE A 224 8.52 -1.51 -27.85
C PHE A 224 8.09 -1.34 -26.39
N ILE A 225 8.67 -2.14 -25.49
CA ILE A 225 8.32 -2.12 -24.07
C ILE A 225 8.63 -0.76 -23.43
N THR A 226 9.77 -0.14 -23.73
CA THR A 226 10.15 1.14 -23.12
C THR A 226 9.44 2.34 -23.73
N SER A 227 9.29 2.39 -25.05
CA SER A 227 8.86 3.58 -25.77
C SER A 227 7.34 3.61 -26.03
N HIS A 228 6.72 2.47 -26.28
CA HIS A 228 5.26 2.39 -26.49
C HIS A 228 4.51 2.14 -25.19
N LEU A 229 5.03 1.27 -24.33
CA LEU A 229 4.33 0.88 -23.09
C LEU A 229 4.82 1.60 -21.84
N ASN A 230 5.99 2.24 -21.89
CA ASN A 230 6.65 2.87 -20.74
C ASN A 230 6.76 1.90 -19.55
N LEU A 231 7.25 0.69 -19.84
CA LEU A 231 7.50 -0.40 -18.90
C LEU A 231 8.98 -0.79 -18.92
N ALA A 232 9.43 -1.55 -17.92
CA ALA A 232 10.77 -2.11 -17.90
C ALA A 232 10.82 -3.44 -18.68
N PRO A 233 11.78 -3.62 -19.60
CA PRO A 233 11.92 -4.89 -20.31
C PRO A 233 12.50 -5.98 -19.40
N ILE A 234 12.02 -7.20 -19.59
CA ILE A 234 12.67 -8.43 -19.10
C ILE A 234 12.88 -9.39 -20.28
N PHE A 235 14.10 -9.88 -20.44
CA PHE A 235 14.49 -10.71 -21.58
C PHE A 235 14.52 -12.21 -21.25
N PHE A 236 14.73 -12.55 -19.98
CA PHE A 236 14.89 -13.93 -19.52
C PHE A 236 13.56 -14.46 -19.03
N THR A 237 12.74 -14.94 -19.96
CA THR A 237 11.43 -15.49 -19.67
C THR A 237 11.23 -16.80 -20.40
N THR A 238 10.22 -17.55 -19.98
CA THR A 238 9.68 -18.65 -20.76
C THR A 238 8.55 -18.11 -21.63
N GLN A 239 7.48 -18.88 -21.84
CA GLN A 239 6.24 -18.36 -22.39
C GLN A 239 5.63 -17.26 -21.48
N VAL A 240 5.88 -17.29 -20.17
CA VAL A 240 5.32 -16.35 -19.18
C VAL A 240 6.35 -15.37 -18.63
N ASN A 241 5.88 -14.17 -18.29
CA ASN A 241 6.59 -13.29 -17.36
C ASN A 241 6.69 -13.98 -15.98
N PRO A 242 7.86 -13.99 -15.31
CA PRO A 242 8.00 -14.60 -13.99
C PRO A 242 7.26 -13.84 -12.87
N ASN A 243 6.55 -12.75 -13.18
CA ASN A 243 5.72 -11.97 -12.26
C ASN A 243 6.51 -11.36 -11.08
N HIS A 244 7.82 -11.17 -11.24
CA HIS A 244 8.72 -10.72 -10.18
C HIS A 244 8.35 -9.32 -9.66
N SER A 245 8.09 -8.37 -10.57
CA SER A 245 7.66 -7.02 -10.18
C SER A 245 6.31 -7.01 -9.48
N ILE A 246 5.39 -7.94 -9.79
CA ILE A 246 4.12 -8.10 -9.06
C ILE A 246 4.42 -8.50 -7.62
N ALA A 247 5.24 -9.54 -7.40
CA ALA A 247 5.59 -9.99 -6.06
C ALA A 247 6.29 -8.90 -5.23
N PHE A 248 7.16 -8.09 -5.84
CA PHE A 248 7.82 -6.97 -5.16
C PHE A 248 6.83 -5.91 -4.66
N VAL A 249 5.90 -5.48 -5.52
CA VAL A 249 4.84 -4.52 -5.16
C VAL A 249 3.96 -5.10 -4.05
N LEU A 250 3.49 -6.34 -4.22
CA LEU A 250 2.59 -6.97 -3.26
C LEU A 250 3.25 -7.23 -1.90
N HIS A 251 4.54 -7.61 -1.84
CA HIS A 251 5.25 -7.75 -0.57
C HIS A 251 5.41 -6.42 0.18
N ALA A 252 5.67 -5.32 -0.53
CA ALA A 252 5.70 -3.99 0.09
C ALA A 252 4.31 -3.57 0.58
N MET A 253 3.25 -3.86 -0.19
CA MET A 253 1.87 -3.67 0.26
C MET A 253 1.52 -4.52 1.49
N ILE A 254 2.02 -5.76 1.61
CA ILE A 254 1.83 -6.58 2.82
C ILE A 254 2.44 -5.87 4.05
N ARG A 255 3.69 -5.37 3.96
CA ARG A 255 4.35 -4.68 5.07
C ARG A 255 3.67 -3.34 5.42
N ALA A 256 3.19 -2.61 4.42
CA ALA A 256 2.37 -1.42 4.63
C ALA A 256 1.04 -1.76 5.32
N GLY A 257 0.34 -2.80 4.85
CA GLY A 257 -0.93 -3.26 5.43
C GLY A 257 -0.77 -3.72 6.88
N ALA A 258 0.31 -4.44 7.20
CA ALA A 258 0.64 -4.83 8.56
C ALA A 258 0.89 -3.62 9.48
N THR A 259 1.56 -2.58 8.96
CA THR A 259 1.75 -1.32 9.68
C THR A 259 0.44 -0.56 9.88
N ILE A 260 -0.51 -0.65 8.93
CA ILE A 260 -1.84 -0.04 9.09
C ILE A 260 -2.67 -0.80 10.12
N ILE A 261 -2.63 -2.14 10.15
CA ILE A 261 -3.28 -2.94 11.20
C ILE A 261 -2.76 -2.53 12.59
N ASP A 262 -1.46 -2.35 12.71
CA ASP A 262 -0.81 -1.92 13.95
C ASP A 262 -1.30 -0.51 14.38
N LEU A 263 -1.36 0.42 13.43
CA LEU A 263 -1.96 1.75 13.65
C LEU A 263 -3.43 1.66 14.06
N ASP A 264 -4.24 0.86 13.37
CA ASP A 264 -5.67 0.70 13.63
C ASP A 264 -5.90 0.19 15.06
N ARG A 265 -5.09 -0.77 15.52
CA ARG A 265 -5.14 -1.34 16.86
C ARG A 265 -4.70 -0.37 17.94
N ASP A 266 -3.62 0.38 17.71
CA ASP A 266 -3.16 1.40 18.65
C ASP A 266 -4.19 2.53 18.77
N MET A 267 -4.76 2.97 17.65
CA MET A 267 -5.83 3.98 17.66
C MET A 267 -7.08 3.48 18.37
N TRP A 268 -7.47 2.22 18.15
CA TRP A 268 -8.55 1.57 18.91
C TRP A 268 -8.24 1.59 20.41
N GLY A 269 -7.01 1.24 20.81
CA GLY A 269 -6.55 1.23 22.18
C GLY A 269 -6.57 2.62 22.83
N TYR A 270 -6.04 3.63 22.16
CA TYR A 270 -6.06 5.02 22.66
C TYR A 270 -7.48 5.57 22.78
N ILE A 271 -8.39 5.22 21.87
CA ILE A 271 -9.81 5.57 21.98
C ILE A 271 -10.45 4.85 23.18
N SER A 272 -10.13 3.57 23.40
CA SER A 272 -10.60 2.80 24.57
C SER A 272 -10.10 3.37 25.90
N LEU A 273 -8.89 3.94 25.94
CA LEU A 273 -8.33 4.64 27.10
C LEU A 273 -8.93 6.05 27.28
N GLY A 274 -9.71 6.53 26.30
CA GLY A 274 -10.27 7.88 26.30
C GLY A 274 -9.26 8.98 25.98
N TYR A 275 -8.07 8.62 25.46
CA TYR A 275 -7.05 9.58 25.00
C TYR A 275 -7.50 10.31 23.73
N PHE A 276 -8.29 9.62 22.89
CA PHE A 276 -8.99 10.24 21.78
C PHE A 276 -10.50 10.05 21.92
N THR A 277 -11.24 11.11 21.62
CA THR A 277 -12.67 11.08 21.37
C THR A 277 -12.94 11.09 19.87
N GLN A 278 -14.15 10.73 19.46
CA GLN A 278 -14.54 10.74 18.05
C GLN A 278 -15.65 11.75 17.78
N ARG A 279 -15.48 12.54 16.72
CA ARG A 279 -16.53 13.43 16.21
C ARG A 279 -17.66 12.63 15.59
N VAL A 280 -18.89 12.95 16.01
CA VAL A 280 -20.11 12.38 15.44
C VAL A 280 -20.69 13.39 14.46
N LYS A 281 -21.04 12.96 13.24
CA LYS A 281 -21.86 13.80 12.35
C LYS A 281 -23.30 13.78 12.83
N GLU A 282 -23.99 14.92 12.73
CA GLU A 282 -25.41 15.02 13.06
C GLU A 282 -26.20 13.96 12.26
N GLY A 283 -26.93 13.09 12.97
CA GLY A 283 -27.69 11.97 12.40
C GLY A 283 -26.98 10.60 12.32
N GLU A 284 -25.70 10.48 12.68
CA GLU A 284 -25.04 9.16 12.78
C GLU A 284 -25.44 8.44 14.10
N THR A 285 -26.06 7.26 13.98
CA THR A 285 -26.38 6.41 15.13
C THR A 285 -25.17 5.54 15.51
N GLY A 286 -24.52 5.83 16.64
CA GLY A 286 -23.32 5.12 17.09
C GLY A 286 -23.57 3.72 17.68
N SER A 287 -24.75 3.47 18.25
CA SER A 287 -25.20 2.14 18.71
C SER A 287 -26.73 2.05 18.61
N SER A 288 -27.25 0.88 18.23
CA SER A 288 -28.69 0.63 18.12
C SER A 288 -29.43 0.66 19.47
N THR A 289 -28.71 0.55 20.59
CA THR A 289 -29.30 0.49 21.94
C THR A 289 -28.72 1.50 22.93
N MET A 290 -27.56 2.11 22.64
CA MET A 290 -26.87 3.02 23.56
C MET A 290 -26.61 4.38 22.90
N PRO A 291 -27.48 5.38 23.07
CA PRO A 291 -27.42 6.66 22.34
C PRO A 291 -26.12 7.46 22.52
N HIS A 292 -25.37 7.22 23.60
CA HIS A 292 -24.12 7.92 23.91
C HIS A 292 -22.86 7.20 23.37
N LYS A 293 -22.98 6.00 22.81
CA LYS A 293 -21.82 5.16 22.44
C LYS A 293 -21.29 5.54 21.05
N VAL A 294 -20.02 5.96 20.99
CA VAL A 294 -19.29 6.24 19.75
C VAL A 294 -18.17 5.21 19.58
N ASN A 295 -18.20 4.42 18.50
CA ASN A 295 -17.31 3.28 18.28
C ASN A 295 -16.27 3.60 17.19
N PRO A 296 -15.01 3.12 17.29
CA PRO A 296 -13.96 3.32 16.29
C PRO A 296 -14.13 2.47 15.03
N ILE A 297 -15.35 2.43 14.46
CA ILE A 297 -15.74 1.50 13.39
C ILE A 297 -14.94 1.68 12.10
N ASP A 298 -14.39 2.87 11.87
CA ASP A 298 -13.58 3.14 10.69
C ASP A 298 -12.21 2.43 10.82
N PHE A 299 -11.57 2.44 12.00
CA PHE A 299 -10.34 1.67 12.26
C PHE A 299 -10.60 0.16 12.26
N GLU A 300 -11.70 -0.30 12.88
CA GLU A 300 -12.08 -1.72 12.87
C GLU A 300 -12.36 -2.24 11.44
N ASN A 301 -12.97 -1.40 10.59
CA ASN A 301 -13.18 -1.72 9.17
C ASN A 301 -11.85 -1.79 8.41
N SER A 302 -10.94 -0.86 8.69
CA SER A 302 -9.60 -0.85 8.10
C SER A 302 -8.84 -2.13 8.43
N GLU A 303 -8.76 -2.48 9.71
CA GLU A 303 -8.06 -3.67 10.21
C GLU A 303 -8.55 -4.95 9.51
N GLY A 304 -9.87 -5.15 9.46
CA GLY A 304 -10.46 -6.35 8.84
C GLY A 304 -10.16 -6.46 7.34
N ASN A 305 -10.25 -5.36 6.59
CA ASN A 305 -9.95 -5.38 5.15
C ASN A 305 -8.45 -5.57 4.88
N MET A 306 -7.57 -5.01 5.72
CA MET A 306 -6.13 -5.22 5.62
C MET A 306 -5.75 -6.69 5.83
N GLY A 307 -6.36 -7.37 6.80
CA GLY A 307 -6.14 -8.81 7.02
C GLY A 307 -6.52 -9.67 5.81
N ILE A 308 -7.64 -9.36 5.16
CA ILE A 308 -8.07 -10.03 3.92
C ILE A 308 -7.08 -9.75 2.79
N ALA A 309 -6.71 -8.48 2.59
CA ALA A 309 -5.77 -8.07 1.55
C ALA A 309 -4.43 -8.80 1.70
N ILE A 310 -3.85 -8.82 2.90
CA ILE A 310 -2.58 -9.50 3.20
C ILE A 310 -2.67 -10.98 2.85
N SER A 311 -3.71 -11.68 3.33
CA SER A 311 -3.87 -13.12 3.10
C SER A 311 -3.92 -13.47 1.60
N MET A 312 -4.62 -12.65 0.81
CA MET A 312 -4.67 -12.84 -0.64
C MET A 312 -3.34 -12.51 -1.32
N MET A 313 -2.68 -11.42 -0.91
CA MET A 313 -1.37 -11.03 -1.45
C MET A 313 -0.31 -12.08 -1.17
N GLU A 314 -0.28 -12.69 0.01
CA GLU A 314 0.65 -13.77 0.34
C GLU A 314 0.50 -14.97 -0.61
N HIS A 315 -0.74 -15.36 -0.91
CA HIS A 315 -1.01 -16.39 -1.91
C HIS A 315 -0.48 -15.98 -3.30
N LEU A 316 -0.82 -14.78 -3.78
CA LEU A 316 -0.42 -14.29 -5.10
C LEU A 316 1.10 -14.22 -5.24
N CYS A 317 1.80 -13.63 -4.26
CA CYS A 317 3.25 -13.47 -4.25
C CYS A 317 3.99 -14.80 -4.40
N VAL A 318 3.52 -15.85 -3.71
CA VAL A 318 4.21 -17.15 -3.75
C VAL A 318 3.79 -17.97 -4.96
N LYS A 319 2.49 -18.00 -5.28
CA LYS A 319 1.95 -18.82 -6.35
C LYS A 319 2.43 -18.36 -7.73
N LEU A 320 2.47 -17.05 -7.98
CA LEU A 320 2.78 -16.50 -9.31
C LEU A 320 4.25 -16.68 -9.71
N GLN A 321 5.14 -17.00 -8.75
CA GLN A 321 6.55 -17.30 -8.99
C GLN A 321 6.79 -18.76 -9.42
N LYS A 322 5.75 -19.59 -9.48
CA LYS A 322 5.86 -21.02 -9.77
C LYS A 322 4.97 -21.40 -10.94
N SER A 323 5.60 -21.91 -12.00
CA SER A 323 4.95 -22.44 -13.19
C SER A 323 5.74 -23.65 -13.69
N ARG A 324 5.07 -24.75 -14.02
CA ARG A 324 5.74 -25.99 -14.46
C ARG A 324 6.36 -25.79 -15.85
N PHE A 325 7.62 -26.19 -16.02
CA PHE A 325 8.37 -26.07 -17.28
C PHE A 325 8.29 -24.66 -17.89
N GLN A 326 8.03 -24.52 -19.19
CA GLN A 326 7.93 -23.23 -19.85
C GLN A 326 6.63 -22.49 -19.51
N ARG A 327 5.58 -23.19 -19.07
CA ARG A 327 4.45 -22.68 -18.26
C ARG A 327 3.42 -23.79 -17.97
N ASP A 328 2.65 -23.58 -16.92
CA ASP A 328 1.26 -24.03 -16.83
C ASP A 328 0.32 -22.82 -16.77
N LEU A 329 -1.01 -23.02 -16.87
CA LEU A 329 -2.01 -21.94 -16.97
C LEU A 329 -2.66 -21.57 -15.63
N THR A 330 -2.14 -22.07 -14.51
CA THR A 330 -2.76 -21.82 -13.18
C THR A 330 -2.62 -20.37 -12.73
N ASP A 331 -1.67 -19.63 -13.27
CA ASP A 331 -1.47 -18.19 -13.05
C ASP A 331 -2.57 -17.33 -13.67
N SER A 332 -3.12 -17.71 -14.83
CA SER A 332 -4.16 -16.96 -15.55
C SER A 332 -5.37 -16.62 -14.67
N THR A 333 -5.92 -17.60 -13.94
CA THR A 333 -7.06 -17.35 -13.04
C THR A 333 -6.66 -16.54 -11.80
N VAL A 334 -5.44 -16.74 -11.29
CA VAL A 334 -4.96 -16.03 -10.10
C VAL A 334 -4.66 -14.56 -10.39
N LEU A 335 -4.15 -14.23 -11.57
CA LEU A 335 -3.92 -12.84 -11.99
C LEU A 335 -5.23 -12.03 -12.10
N ARG A 336 -6.37 -12.69 -12.36
CA ARG A 336 -7.70 -12.04 -12.33
C ARG A 336 -8.10 -11.58 -10.92
N SER A 337 -7.45 -12.09 -9.87
CA SER A 337 -7.66 -11.64 -8.49
C SER A 337 -6.80 -10.44 -8.09
N LEU A 338 -5.96 -9.89 -8.98
CA LEU A 338 -5.18 -8.66 -8.69
C LEU A 338 -6.09 -7.49 -8.28
N GLY A 339 -7.23 -7.30 -8.94
CA GLY A 339 -8.18 -6.26 -8.55
C GLY A 339 -8.70 -6.41 -7.12
N SER A 340 -8.83 -7.64 -6.64
CA SER A 340 -9.30 -7.91 -5.28
C SER A 340 -8.30 -7.47 -4.22
N VAL A 341 -7.00 -7.74 -4.43
CA VAL A 341 -5.97 -7.34 -3.45
C VAL A 341 -5.83 -5.82 -3.37
N PHE A 342 -5.84 -5.14 -4.52
CA PHE A 342 -5.82 -3.67 -4.57
C PHE A 342 -7.10 -3.06 -3.98
N GLY A 343 -8.26 -3.65 -4.25
CA GLY A 343 -9.54 -3.20 -3.74
C GLY A 343 -9.64 -3.26 -2.21
N PHE A 344 -9.33 -4.40 -1.60
CA PHE A 344 -9.35 -4.54 -0.14
C PHE A 344 -8.31 -3.64 0.54
N PHE A 345 -7.11 -3.54 -0.03
CA PHE A 345 -6.08 -2.64 0.47
C PHE A 345 -6.55 -1.18 0.46
N ALA A 346 -7.12 -0.72 -0.67
CA ALA A 346 -7.62 0.65 -0.79
C ALA A 346 -8.79 0.94 0.17
N ILE A 347 -9.69 -0.03 0.39
CA ILE A 347 -10.75 0.10 1.40
C ILE A 347 -10.13 0.30 2.79
N GLY A 348 -9.11 -0.49 3.14
CA GLY A 348 -8.41 -0.34 4.42
C GLY A 348 -7.84 1.06 4.60
N VAL A 349 -7.00 1.51 3.65
CA VAL A 349 -6.39 2.86 3.73
C VAL A 349 -7.45 3.97 3.81
N LYS A 350 -8.51 3.90 2.98
CA LYS A 350 -9.58 4.91 2.98
C LYS A 350 -10.35 4.95 4.30
N ASN A 351 -10.51 3.82 4.99
CA ASN A 351 -11.15 3.80 6.30
C ASN A 351 -10.20 4.27 7.42
N ALA A 352 -8.91 3.92 7.38
CA ALA A 352 -7.92 4.47 8.31
C ALA A 352 -7.85 6.01 8.22
N LEU A 353 -7.80 6.56 7.00
CA LEU A 353 -7.90 8.00 6.73
C LEU A 353 -9.16 8.62 7.33
N LYS A 354 -10.31 7.97 7.11
CA LYS A 354 -11.58 8.43 7.67
C LYS A 354 -11.59 8.39 9.20
N GLY A 355 -11.03 7.35 9.83
CA GLY A 355 -10.84 7.25 11.27
C GLY A 355 -10.00 8.40 11.81
N LEU A 356 -8.83 8.64 11.23
CA LEU A 356 -7.93 9.76 11.60
C LEU A 356 -8.59 11.13 11.43
N SER A 357 -9.47 11.30 10.44
CA SER A 357 -10.20 12.55 10.25
C SER A 357 -11.23 12.84 11.35
N LYS A 358 -11.59 11.85 12.16
CA LYS A 358 -12.63 11.95 13.20
C LYS A 358 -12.11 12.02 14.63
N ILE A 359 -10.82 11.76 14.85
CA ILE A 359 -10.27 11.79 16.21
C ILE A 359 -10.04 13.23 16.70
N ASP A 360 -10.34 13.44 17.97
CA ASP A 360 -9.99 14.64 18.74
C ASP A 360 -9.28 14.22 20.02
N LEU A 361 -8.19 14.90 20.33
CA LEU A 361 -7.34 14.58 21.47
C LEU A 361 -7.96 15.04 22.80
N ASN A 362 -7.94 14.17 23.81
CA ASN A 362 -8.40 14.46 25.16
C ASN A 362 -7.23 14.68 26.12
N ASN A 363 -6.66 15.89 26.08
CA ASN A 363 -5.53 16.27 26.94
C ASN A 363 -5.80 16.05 28.44
N LYS A 364 -7.06 16.23 28.89
CA LYS A 364 -7.41 16.02 30.30
C LYS A 364 -7.27 14.56 30.73
N ALA A 365 -7.66 13.62 29.88
CA ALA A 365 -7.52 12.19 30.18
C ALA A 365 -6.05 11.79 30.23
N ILE A 366 -5.25 12.26 29.25
CA ILE A 366 -3.81 11.96 29.19
C ILE A 366 -3.07 12.53 30.40
N GLN A 367 -3.32 13.80 30.74
CA GLN A 367 -2.70 14.44 31.90
C GLN A 367 -3.05 13.70 33.20
N LYS A 368 -4.33 13.37 33.38
CA LYS A 368 -4.79 12.61 34.55
C LYS A 368 -4.07 11.27 34.66
N ASP A 369 -3.80 10.60 33.55
CA ASP A 369 -3.11 9.32 33.56
C ASP A 369 -1.64 9.48 33.96
N LEU A 370 -0.94 10.48 33.43
CA LEU A 370 0.43 10.82 33.86
C LEU A 370 0.50 11.19 35.35
N ASP A 371 -0.43 12.03 35.83
CA ASP A 371 -0.48 12.45 37.23
C ASP A 371 -0.67 11.28 38.20
N ASN A 372 -1.39 10.24 37.76
CA ASN A 372 -1.68 9.06 38.57
C ASN A 372 -0.55 8.04 38.66
N ASN A 373 0.50 8.15 37.85
CA ASN A 373 1.57 7.17 37.73
C ASN A 373 2.95 7.82 38.02
N GLN A 374 3.19 8.20 39.29
CA GLN A 374 4.45 8.82 39.70
C GLN A 374 5.63 7.83 39.69
N GLU A 375 5.35 6.52 39.77
CA GLU A 375 6.30 5.43 39.65
C GLU A 375 7.11 5.45 38.35
N LEU A 376 6.63 6.14 37.30
CA LEU A 376 7.35 6.36 36.05
C LEU A 376 8.69 7.08 36.23
N LEU A 377 8.87 7.79 37.35
CA LEU A 377 10.13 8.48 37.67
C LEU A 377 11.18 7.56 38.33
N ALA A 378 10.86 6.28 38.58
CA ALA A 378 11.83 5.35 39.14
C ALA A 378 13.05 5.13 38.23
N GLU A 379 12.83 5.00 36.92
CA GLU A 379 13.92 4.81 35.96
C GLU A 379 14.94 5.97 35.93
N PRO A 380 14.56 7.25 35.75
CA PRO A 380 15.53 8.34 35.73
C PRO A 380 16.23 8.48 37.08
N PHE A 381 15.54 8.17 38.19
CA PHE A 381 16.13 8.27 39.52
C PHE A 381 17.18 7.18 39.77
N GLN A 382 16.91 5.91 39.44
CA GLN A 382 17.96 4.88 39.57
C GLN A 382 19.15 5.17 38.66
N THR A 383 18.91 5.80 37.51
CA THR A 383 19.96 6.14 36.54
C THR A 383 20.88 7.22 37.13
N ALA A 384 20.30 8.26 37.72
CA ALA A 384 21.07 9.28 38.44
C ALA A 384 21.86 8.69 39.62
N MET A 385 21.21 7.87 40.44
CA MET A 385 21.83 7.17 41.57
C MET A 385 23.06 6.35 41.13
N ARG A 386 22.99 5.64 40.00
CA ARG A 386 24.13 4.90 39.44
C ARG A 386 25.30 5.82 39.09
N ILE A 387 25.05 6.98 38.49
CA ILE A 387 26.09 7.95 38.12
C ILE A 387 26.80 8.50 39.35
N PHE A 388 26.07 8.76 40.43
CA PHE A 388 26.64 9.28 41.68
C PHE A 388 27.09 8.18 42.66
N GLY A 389 27.04 6.91 42.26
CA GLY A 389 27.56 5.79 43.04
C GLY A 389 26.75 5.43 44.29
N GLU A 390 25.45 5.75 44.33
CA GLU A 390 24.53 5.27 45.37
C GLU A 390 24.50 3.74 45.41
N GLU A 391 24.37 3.17 46.61
CA GLU A 391 24.31 1.72 46.76
C GLU A 391 22.91 1.18 46.43
N ASN A 392 22.88 0.02 45.77
CA ASN A 392 21.68 -0.73 45.38
C ASN A 392 20.53 0.13 44.79
N PRO A 393 20.77 0.94 43.72
CA PRO A 393 19.78 1.91 43.25
C PRO A 393 18.43 1.30 42.82
N TYR A 394 18.49 0.14 42.17
CA TYR A 394 17.29 -0.53 41.66
C TYR A 394 16.45 -1.11 42.81
N GLU A 395 17.10 -1.76 43.77
CA GLU A 395 16.47 -2.40 44.93
C GLU A 395 15.78 -1.37 45.81
N ARG A 396 16.43 -0.22 46.08
CA ARG A 396 15.86 0.88 46.86
C ARG A 396 14.59 1.46 46.21
N LEU A 397 14.58 1.59 44.89
CA LEU A 397 13.40 2.07 44.16
C LEU A 397 12.32 1.00 44.01
N LYS A 398 12.70 -0.28 43.90
CA LYS A 398 11.77 -1.40 43.94
C LYS A 398 11.05 -1.48 45.28
N GLU A 399 11.74 -1.28 46.40
CA GLU A 399 11.12 -1.22 47.72
C GLU A 399 10.13 -0.07 47.86
N LEU A 400 10.45 1.09 47.28
CA LEU A 400 9.56 2.26 47.26
C LEU A 400 8.30 2.04 46.39
N THR A 401 8.44 1.31 45.28
CA THR A 401 7.39 1.15 44.25
C THR A 401 6.53 -0.10 44.41
N ARG A 402 6.97 -1.11 45.16
CA ARG A 402 6.31 -2.42 45.19
C ARG A 402 5.03 -2.40 46.02
N GLY A 403 3.89 -2.55 45.34
CA GLY A 403 2.57 -2.78 45.97
C GLY A 403 1.93 -1.54 46.59
N GLN A 404 2.47 -0.34 46.34
CA GLN A 404 1.93 0.92 46.84
C GLN A 404 1.86 1.96 45.73
N LYS A 405 0.81 2.80 45.76
CA LYS A 405 0.71 3.94 44.84
C LYS A 405 1.60 5.07 45.37
N ILE A 406 2.64 5.41 44.61
CA ILE A 406 3.60 6.43 45.02
C ILE A 406 3.02 7.82 44.82
N THR A 407 3.21 8.70 45.80
CA THR A 407 2.91 10.13 45.64
C THR A 407 4.17 10.93 45.35
N LYS A 408 3.99 12.14 44.79
CA LYS A 408 5.09 13.09 44.62
C LYS A 408 5.84 13.39 45.93
N LYS A 409 5.13 13.39 47.06
CA LYS A 409 5.74 13.61 48.39
C LYS A 409 6.69 12.48 48.78
N ASP A 410 6.35 11.24 48.43
CA ASP A 410 7.19 10.07 48.74
C ASP A 410 8.46 10.08 47.90
N LEU A 411 8.37 10.48 46.63
CA LEU A 411 9.53 10.69 45.76
C LEU A 411 10.45 11.81 46.28
N VAL A 412 9.91 12.94 46.75
CA VAL A 412 10.74 14.01 47.31
C VAL A 412 11.50 13.54 48.55
N LYS A 413 10.82 12.85 49.48
CA LYS A 413 11.46 12.25 50.66
C LYS A 413 12.56 11.26 50.28
N PHE A 414 12.31 10.44 49.26
CA PHE A 414 13.30 9.51 48.74
C PHE A 414 14.53 10.25 48.21
N VAL A 415 14.36 11.29 47.38
CA VAL A 415 15.47 12.09 46.85
C VAL A 415 16.26 12.79 47.96
N ASP A 416 15.58 13.29 49.00
CA ASP A 416 16.24 13.91 50.14
C ASP A 416 17.15 12.92 50.89
N SER A 417 16.76 11.64 50.95
CA SER A 417 17.52 10.56 51.59
C SER A 417 18.77 10.07 50.85
N LEU A 418 19.01 10.53 49.61
CA LEU A 418 20.21 10.15 48.85
C LEU A 418 21.44 10.87 49.43
N GLU A 419 22.57 10.20 49.63
CA GLU A 419 23.74 10.78 50.30
C GLU A 419 24.79 11.30 49.31
N LYS A 420 24.91 10.64 48.15
CA LYS A 420 25.97 10.87 47.17
C LYS A 420 25.53 11.77 46.02
N VAL A 421 24.23 11.97 45.85
CA VAL A 421 23.69 12.86 44.81
C VAL A 421 23.87 14.33 45.21
N PRO A 422 24.56 15.17 44.41
CA PRO A 422 24.73 16.59 44.65
C PRO A 422 23.41 17.35 44.79
N LEU A 423 23.39 18.44 45.58
CA LEU A 423 22.18 19.22 45.87
C LEU A 423 21.50 19.77 44.61
N ASP A 424 22.27 20.31 43.68
CA ASP A 424 21.77 20.81 42.39
C ASP A 424 21.08 19.71 41.58
N PHE A 425 21.64 18.49 41.60
CA PHE A 425 21.04 17.34 40.92
C PHE A 425 19.80 16.82 41.66
N LYS A 426 19.78 16.84 42.99
CA LYS A 426 18.58 16.52 43.78
C LYS A 426 17.43 17.47 43.44
N GLU A 427 17.69 18.76 43.30
CA GLU A 427 16.66 19.73 42.90
C GLU A 427 16.15 19.45 41.49
N ARG A 428 17.03 19.09 40.54
CA ARG A 428 16.62 18.60 39.22
C ARG A 428 15.70 17.37 39.33
N MET A 429 16.05 16.38 40.16
CA MET A 429 15.23 15.19 40.37
C MET A 429 13.85 15.53 40.96
N LYS A 430 13.78 16.41 41.96
CA LYS A 430 12.51 16.85 42.58
C LYS A 430 11.62 17.64 41.64
N SER A 431 12.22 18.37 40.70
CA SER A 431 11.49 19.14 39.68
C SER A 431 10.88 18.27 38.58
N LEU A 432 11.42 17.06 38.36
CA LEU A 432 10.97 16.15 37.33
C LEU A 432 9.54 15.66 37.60
N THR A 433 8.74 15.60 36.55
CA THR A 433 7.38 15.05 36.57
C THR A 433 7.22 14.04 35.43
N PRO A 434 6.27 13.09 35.50
CA PRO A 434 5.98 12.22 34.36
C PRO A 434 5.71 13.00 33.07
N GLU A 435 5.04 14.15 33.17
CA GLU A 435 4.78 15.05 32.04
C GLU A 435 6.06 15.61 31.38
N THR A 436 7.09 15.90 32.16
CA THR A 436 8.35 16.47 31.66
C THR A 436 9.42 15.41 31.36
N TYR A 437 9.21 14.16 31.77
CA TYR A 437 10.09 13.02 31.51
C TYR A 437 9.81 12.36 30.16
N VAL A 438 9.84 13.16 29.08
CA VAL A 438 9.58 12.69 27.69
C VAL A 438 10.85 12.52 26.85
N GLY A 439 12.03 12.67 27.46
CA GLY A 439 13.31 12.52 26.79
C GLY A 439 13.43 13.41 25.54
N LEU A 440 13.83 12.80 24.42
CA LEU A 440 14.01 13.47 23.13
C LEU A 440 12.84 13.27 22.15
N ALA A 441 11.64 12.97 22.65
CA ALA A 441 10.49 12.64 21.82
C ALA A 441 10.15 13.75 20.81
N GLN A 442 10.28 15.02 21.21
CA GLN A 442 10.02 16.17 20.35
C GLN A 442 11.10 16.34 19.27
N GLU A 443 12.38 16.20 19.64
CA GLU A 443 13.52 16.32 18.73
C GLU A 443 13.49 15.20 17.67
N LEU A 444 13.00 14.01 18.02
CA LEU A 444 12.83 12.91 17.05
C LEU A 444 11.77 13.23 16.00
N VAL A 445 10.71 13.97 16.35
CA VAL A 445 9.74 14.46 15.36
C VAL A 445 10.41 15.47 14.43
N ASP A 446 11.24 16.38 14.94
CA ASP A 446 11.99 17.33 14.09
C ASP A 446 12.99 16.63 13.18
N LEU A 447 13.70 15.62 13.71
CA LEU A 447 14.69 14.86 12.97
C LEU A 447 14.06 14.17 11.76
N TYR A 448 12.87 13.58 11.93
CA TYR A 448 12.11 12.99 10.84
C TYR A 448 11.90 13.98 9.68
N PHE A 449 11.37 15.17 9.97
CA PHE A 449 11.10 16.18 8.94
C PHE A 449 12.38 16.78 8.33
N LYS A 450 13.48 16.82 9.10
CA LYS A 450 14.79 17.23 8.59
C LYS A 450 15.33 16.21 7.58
N GLN A 451 15.23 14.92 7.89
CA GLN A 451 15.69 13.84 7.01
C GLN A 451 14.84 13.72 5.74
N LYS A 452 13.53 13.94 5.80
CA LYS A 452 12.64 13.88 4.63
C LYS A 452 12.90 14.99 3.60
N LYS A 453 13.48 16.13 4.00
CA LYS A 453 13.77 17.28 3.12
C LYS A 453 15.13 17.20 2.42
N GLY A 454 16.05 16.37 2.92
CA GLY A 454 17.36 16.13 2.33
C GLY A 454 17.34 14.87 1.50
#